data_AF-R1FRA8-F1
#
_entry.id   AF-R1FRA8-F1
#
_cell.length_a   1.000
_cell.length_b   1.000
_cell.length_c   1.000
_cell.angle_alpha   90.00
_cell.angle_beta   90.00
_cell.angle_gamma   90.00
#
_symmetry.space_group_name_H-M   'P 1'
#
loop_
_entity.id
_entity.type
_entity.pdbx_description
1 polymer ?
#
loop_
_entity_poly.entity_id
_entity_poly.type
_entity_poly.pdbx_seq_one_letter_code
_entity_poly.pdbx_strand_id
1 'polypeptide(L)'
;YYAVVLHIGTPPRPFSLIVDTGSSVTAIVCAGCDRCGRHANARFDPESSHTFARVPCSEAPQCTSCQKHTCSYSVSYQEGSSYSGFLGRDLL
;
A
#
# COMPACT_ATOMS: atom_id res chain seq x y z
N TYR A 1 -8.47 -14.52 9.65
CA TYR A 1 -8.88 -13.36 8.83
C TYR A 1 -9.57 -13.89 7.57
N TYR A 2 -10.42 -13.08 6.92
CA TYR A 2 -10.89 -13.34 5.56
C TYR A 2 -10.00 -12.61 4.56
N ALA A 3 -9.84 -13.17 3.36
CA ALA A 3 -9.04 -12.57 2.31
C ALA A 3 -9.79 -12.55 0.98
N VAL A 4 -9.51 -11.53 0.17
CA VAL A 4 -10.02 -11.36 -1.18
C VAL A 4 -8.87 -11.08 -2.14
N VAL A 5 -9.03 -11.45 -3.41
CA VAL A 5 -8.06 -11.15 -4.46
C VAL A 5 -8.50 -9.88 -5.18
N LEU A 6 -7.65 -8.85 -5.15
CA LEU A 6 -7.77 -7.65 -5.98
C LEU A 6 -6.72 -7.67 -7.08
N HIS A 7 -7.02 -7.09 -8.24
CA HIS A 7 -6.07 -6.95 -9.34
C HIS A 7 -5.61 -5.50 -9.41
N ILE A 8 -4.35 -5.22 -9.07
CA ILE A 8 -3.86 -3.86 -8.91
C ILE A 8 -2.82 -3.55 -10.00
N GLY A 9 -2.91 -2.35 -10.56
CA GLY A 9 -1.96 -1.80 -11.52
C GLY A 9 -2.29 -2.04 -12.98
N THR A 10 -1.41 -1.55 -13.86
CA THR A 10 -1.50 -1.74 -15.31
C THR A 10 -0.16 -2.23 -15.87
N PRO A 11 -0.06 -3.51 -16.32
CA PRO A 11 -1.14 -4.50 -16.41
C PRO A 11 -1.61 -5.00 -15.03
N PRO A 12 -2.87 -5.45 -14.89
CA PRO A 12 -3.42 -5.86 -13.59
C PRO A 12 -2.70 -7.08 -13.02
N ARG A 13 -2.32 -7.02 -11.73
CA ARG A 13 -1.64 -8.11 -11.02
C ARG A 13 -2.40 -8.53 -9.77
N PRO A 14 -2.55 -9.83 -9.47
CA PRO A 14 -3.35 -10.29 -8.34
C PRO A 14 -2.64 -10.13 -6.99
N PHE A 15 -3.37 -9.63 -6.00
CA PHE A 15 -2.95 -9.51 -4.60
C PHE A 15 -4.02 -10.08 -3.66
N SER A 16 -3.64 -11.02 -2.79
CA SER A 16 -4.50 -11.55 -1.74
C SER A 16 -4.41 -10.65 -0.51
N LEU A 17 -5.49 -9.98 -0.17
CA LEU A 17 -5.53 -8.94 0.85
C LEU A 17 -6.51 -9.29 1.95
N ILE A 18 -6.17 -8.93 3.19
CA ILE A 18 -7.04 -9.10 4.35
C ILE A 18 -8.21 -8.14 4.23
N VAL A 19 -9.43 -8.64 4.44
CA VAL A 19 -10.62 -7.79 4.60
C VAL A 19 -10.63 -7.25 6.02
N ASP A 20 -10.30 -5.96 6.16
CA ASP A 20 -10.23 -5.26 7.43
C ASP A 20 -11.11 -3.99 7.40
N THR A 21 -12.27 -4.04 8.05
CA THR A 21 -13.17 -2.89 8.21
C THR A 21 -12.73 -1.94 9.33
N GLY A 22 -11.69 -2.30 10.08
CA GLY A 22 -11.15 -1.52 11.20
C GLY A 22 -10.08 -0.50 10.80
N SER A 23 -9.66 -0.48 9.54
CA SER A 23 -8.69 0.49 9.01
C SER A 23 -9.16 1.11 7.69
N SER A 24 -8.46 2.17 7.24
CA SER A 24 -8.90 3.04 6.14
C SER A 24 -8.06 2.94 4.86
N VAL A 25 -6.95 2.19 4.87
CA VAL A 25 -5.99 2.13 3.76
C VAL A 25 -5.73 0.70 3.35
N THR A 26 -5.86 0.42 2.05
CA THR A 26 -5.40 -0.84 1.44
C THR A 26 -3.89 -0.80 1.26
N ALA A 27 -3.17 -1.71 1.92
CA ALA A 27 -1.71 -1.76 1.86
C ALA A 27 -1.21 -3.03 1.18
N ILE A 28 -0.22 -2.86 0.30
CA ILE A 28 0.52 -3.94 -0.36
C ILE A 28 2.02 -3.70 -0.19
N VAL A 29 2.80 -4.79 -0.18
CA VAL A 29 4.26 -4.69 -0.04
C VAL A 29 4.88 -4.30 -1.38
N CYS A 30 5.57 -3.16 -1.40
CA CYS A 30 6.31 -2.69 -2.56
C CYS A 30 7.64 -3.44 -2.74
N ALA A 31 8.14 -3.48 -3.98
CA ALA A 31 9.51 -3.83 -4.31
C ALA A 31 10.47 -2.86 -3.57
N GLY A 32 11.61 -3.37 -3.12
CA GLY A 32 12.57 -2.59 -2.32
C GLY A 32 12.26 -2.46 -0.83
N CYS A 33 11.20 -3.09 -0.30
CA CYS A 33 11.02 -3.14 1.16
C CYS A 33 11.88 -4.24 1.80
N ASP A 34 13.01 -3.85 2.41
CA ASP A 34 13.95 -4.80 3.02
C ASP A 34 13.48 -5.36 4.37
N ARG A 35 12.64 -4.60 5.09
CA ARG A 35 12.13 -4.95 6.42
C ARG A 35 10.67 -5.42 6.42
N CYS A 36 10.18 -5.92 5.28
CA CYS A 36 8.82 -6.44 5.14
C CYS A 36 8.77 -7.97 5.21
N GLY A 37 7.63 -8.50 5.62
CA GLY A 37 7.34 -9.94 5.60
C GLY A 37 7.36 -10.55 4.19
N ARG A 38 7.35 -11.89 4.16
CA ARG A 38 7.17 -12.68 2.93
C ARG A 38 5.70 -13.05 2.80
N HIS A 39 5.11 -12.73 1.65
CA HIS A 39 3.71 -13.02 1.33
C HIS A 39 3.63 -13.90 0.08
N ALA A 40 2.47 -14.52 -0.16
CA ALA A 40 2.27 -15.40 -1.31
C ALA A 40 2.33 -14.65 -2.65
N ASN A 41 1.82 -13.42 -2.68
CA ASN A 41 1.90 -12.56 -3.86
C ASN A 41 3.31 -11.97 -3.99
N ALA A 42 3.76 -11.83 -5.24
CA ALA A 42 4.97 -11.08 -5.54
C ALA A 42 4.81 -9.61 -5.10
N ARG A 43 5.92 -8.98 -4.70
CA ARG A 43 5.91 -7.57 -4.32
C ARG A 43 5.49 -6.69 -5.51
N PHE A 44 4.74 -5.63 -5.20
CA PHE A 44 4.31 -4.66 -6.19
C PHE A 44 5.48 -3.75 -6.56
N ASP A 45 5.85 -3.68 -7.83
CA ASP A 45 6.85 -2.72 -8.30
C ASP A 45 6.12 -1.50 -8.87
N PRO A 46 6.16 -0.33 -8.19
CA PRO A 46 5.47 0.87 -8.66
C PRO A 46 5.91 1.32 -10.05
N GLU A 47 7.17 1.09 -10.42
CA GLU A 47 7.71 1.48 -11.73
C GLU A 47 7.23 0.53 -12.85
N SER A 48 6.71 -0.65 -12.49
CA SER A 48 6.17 -1.62 -13.45
C SER A 48 4.71 -1.36 -13.86
N SER A 49 4.02 -0.42 -13.20
CA SER A 49 2.63 -0.08 -13.48
C SER A 49 2.51 1.29 -14.14
N HIS A 50 1.96 1.33 -15.37
CA HIS A 50 1.86 2.57 -16.14
C HIS A 50 0.83 3.58 -15.60
N THR A 51 -0.06 3.14 -14.71
CA THR A 51 -1.11 3.96 -14.09
C THR A 51 -0.79 4.34 -12.65
N PHE A 52 0.32 3.85 -12.12
CA PHE A 52 0.75 4.16 -10.78
C PHE A 52 1.14 5.64 -10.66
N ALA A 53 0.66 6.30 -9.61
CA ALA A 53 1.12 7.63 -9.23
C ALA A 53 1.26 7.75 -7.71
N ARG A 54 2.33 8.40 -7.24
CA ARG A 54 2.46 8.79 -5.84
C ARG A 54 1.41 9.84 -5.49
N VAL A 55 0.80 9.73 -4.31
CA VAL A 55 -0.19 10.70 -3.85
C VAL A 55 0.54 11.91 -3.24
N PRO A 56 0.28 13.13 -3.73
CA PRO A 56 0.89 14.33 -3.17
C PRO A 56 0.27 14.65 -1.81
N CYS A 57 1.06 15.24 -0.91
CA CYS A 57 0.61 15.55 0.45
C CYS A 57 -0.61 16.48 0.50
N SER A 58 -0.81 17.32 -0.51
CA SER A 58 -1.96 18.22 -0.61
C SER A 58 -3.28 17.50 -0.88
N GLU A 59 -3.24 16.25 -1.38
CA GLU A 59 -4.42 15.46 -1.75
C GLU A 59 -4.78 14.38 -0.72
N ALA A 60 -3.95 14.18 0.32
CA ALA A 60 -4.11 13.08 1.28
C ALA A 60 -4.20 13.58 2.73
N PRO A 61 -5.40 13.83 3.26
CA PRO A 61 -5.58 14.22 4.67
C PRO A 61 -5.12 13.13 5.66
N GLN A 62 -5.08 11.87 5.23
CA GLN A 62 -4.62 10.73 6.01
C GLN A 62 -3.09 10.57 6.06
N CYS A 63 -2.30 11.51 5.52
CA CYS A 63 -0.85 11.47 5.63
C CYS A 63 -0.41 11.54 7.09
N THR A 64 0.48 10.63 7.49
CA THR A 64 1.16 10.72 8.78
C THR A 64 2.25 11.80 8.75
N SER A 65 2.96 11.91 7.62
CA SER A 65 3.95 12.96 7.40
C SER A 65 4.14 13.22 5.90
N CYS A 66 4.75 14.35 5.56
CA CYS A 66 5.06 14.71 4.18
C CYS A 66 6.57 14.77 3.97
N GLN A 67 7.09 14.02 2.99
CA GLN A 67 8.50 14.05 2.62
C GLN A 67 8.65 14.31 1.11
N LYS A 68 9.32 15.40 0.74
CA LYS A 68 9.56 15.77 -0.68
C LYS A 68 8.28 15.71 -1.52
N HIS A 69 7.17 16.27 -1.01
CA HIS A 69 5.82 16.24 -1.62
C HIS A 69 5.16 14.86 -1.73
N THR A 70 5.80 13.79 -1.24
CA THR A 70 5.20 12.45 -1.17
C THR A 70 4.59 12.24 0.21
N CYS A 71 3.36 11.77 0.24
CA CYS A 71 2.66 11.41 1.45
C CYS A 71 3.22 10.12 2.06
N SER A 72 3.77 10.21 3.27
CA SER A 72 4.14 9.04 4.07
C SER A 72 2.97 8.63 4.97
N TYR A 73 2.79 7.33 5.13
CA TYR A 73 1.74 6.72 5.95
C TYR A 73 2.33 5.73 6.93
N SER A 74 1.85 5.76 8.17
CA SER A 74 2.21 4.80 9.22
C SER A 74 0.97 4.49 10.03
N VAL A 75 0.77 3.21 10.35
CA VAL A 75 -0.33 2.75 11.19
C VAL A 75 0.18 1.72 12.19
N SER A 76 -0.40 1.74 13.38
CA SER A 76 -0.20 0.75 14.43
C SER A 76 -1.56 0.16 14.79
N TYR A 77 -1.64 -1.15 14.79
CA TYR A 77 -2.84 -1.89 15.13
C TYR A 77 -2.87 -2.23 16.62
N GLN A 78 -4.06 -2.57 17.14
CA GLN A 78 -4.25 -2.87 18.56
C GLN A 78 -3.54 -4.16 18.99
N GLU A 79 -3.33 -5.12 18.09
CA GLU A 79 -2.54 -6.32 18.37
C GLU A 79 -1.02 -6.04 18.46
N GLY A 80 -0.60 -4.79 18.30
CA GLY A 80 0.79 -4.35 18.42
C GLY A 80 1.60 -4.41 17.12
N SER A 81 0.99 -4.89 16.03
CA SER A 81 1.61 -4.85 14.71
C SER A 81 1.61 -3.42 14.16
N SER A 82 2.59 -3.08 13.31
CA SER A 82 2.63 -1.78 12.63
C SER A 82 3.33 -1.90 11.28
N TYR A 83 3.01 -0.96 10.38
CA TYR A 83 3.75 -0.79 9.14
C TYR A 83 3.82 0.69 8.77
N SER A 84 4.79 1.01 7.90
CA SER A 84 4.94 2.33 7.32
C SER A 84 5.37 2.25 5.86
N GLY A 85 5.08 3.31 5.11
CA GLY A 85 5.35 3.42 3.68
C GLY A 85 4.93 4.78 3.12
N PHE A 86 4.64 4.81 1.82
CA PHE A 86 4.10 5.98 1.14
C PHE A 86 2.73 5.66 0.53
N LEU A 87 1.90 6.68 0.33
CA LEU A 87 0.63 6.50 -0.39
C LEU A 87 0.85 6.59 -1.91
N GLY A 88 0.20 5.66 -2.60
CA GLY A 88 0.08 5.64 -4.05
C GLY A 88 -1.38 5.46 -4.46
N ARG A 89 -1.69 5.89 -5.67
CA ARG A 89 -2.95 5.57 -6.35
C ARG A 89 -2.63 4.77 -7.60
N ASP A 90 -3.46 3.78 -7.86
CA ASP A 90 -3.38 2.95 -9.05
C ASP A 90 -4.77 2.39 -9.38
N LEU A 91 -4.90 1.72 -10.52
CA LEU A 91 -6.13 1.03 -10.89
C LEU A 91 -6.33 -0.27 -10.09
N LEU A 92 -7.58 -0.55 -9.76
CA LEU A 92 -8.09 -1.75 -9.09
C LEU A 92 -8.98 -2.56 -10.04
#